data_AF-A0A954WG80-F1
#
_entry.id   AF-A0A954WG80-F1
#
_cell.length_a   1.000
_cell.length_b   1.000
_cell.length_c   1.000
_cell.angle_alpha   90.00
_cell.angle_beta   90.00
_cell.angle_gamma   90.00
#
_symmetry.space_group_name_H-M   'P 1'
#
loop_
_entity.id
_entity.type
_entity.pdbx_description
1 polymer ?
#
loop_
_entity_poly.entity_id
_entity_poly.type
_entity_poly.pdbx_seq_one_letter_code
_entity_poly.pdbx_strand_id
1 'polypeptide(L)'
;ESAQTGNFDLYLLFIEKGLSLLNQHGRMGYIAPNVWLKNKYGEGLRRYVQRTSLLERWVDFKGFQVFEEATTYTALQFYHAVSARQFRYYLAEEGDLAPLNWKSANSVFDYGAAEPRDAWHLTEPNARHLLSRLLHAHDHGTIADLSEGIFVGIQTSKNDVYHFETDSSGSFITITEPARRVALDPELIHPLVKGPDV
;
A
#
# COMPACT_ATOMS: atom_id res chain seq x y z
N GLU A 1 10.55 15.87 -4.27
CA GLU A 1 11.13 14.52 -4.12
C GLU A 1 10.16 13.43 -4.58
N SER A 2 8.86 13.56 -4.28
CA SER A 2 7.81 12.56 -4.53
C SER A 2 7.53 12.26 -6.01
N ALA A 3 7.82 13.18 -6.93
CA ALA A 3 7.64 12.99 -8.37
C ALA A 3 8.83 12.31 -9.09
N GLN A 4 9.89 11.97 -8.35
CA GLN A 4 11.16 11.54 -8.96
C GLN A 4 11.34 10.02 -9.00
N THR A 5 10.39 9.25 -8.46
CA THR A 5 10.49 7.79 -8.30
C THR A 5 9.35 7.07 -9.04
N GLY A 6 9.49 6.92 -10.37
CA GLY A 6 8.55 6.13 -11.19
C GLY A 6 7.12 6.66 -11.18
N ASN A 7 6.14 5.73 -11.25
CA ASN A 7 4.72 6.06 -11.10
C ASN A 7 4.43 6.50 -9.67
N PHE A 8 3.61 7.54 -9.49
CA PHE A 8 3.22 8.06 -8.19
C PHE A 8 1.76 8.51 -8.21
N ASP A 9 1.13 8.53 -7.04
CA ASP A 9 -0.21 9.09 -6.87
C ASP A 9 -0.15 10.61 -6.65
N LEU A 10 -1.07 11.36 -7.26
CA LEU A 10 -1.09 12.82 -7.22
C LEU A 10 -1.10 13.39 -5.79
N TYR A 11 -1.75 12.71 -4.84
CA TYR A 11 -1.87 13.20 -3.46
C TYR A 11 -0.51 13.38 -2.77
N LEU A 12 0.53 12.64 -3.19
CA LEU A 12 1.89 12.82 -2.65
C LEU A 12 2.45 14.22 -2.92
N LEU A 13 2.16 14.76 -4.11
CA LEU A 13 2.61 16.10 -4.48
C LEU A 13 1.93 17.18 -3.65
N PHE A 14 0.65 17.00 -3.33
CA PHE A 14 -0.10 17.93 -2.48
C PHE A 14 0.42 17.90 -1.05
N ILE A 15 0.73 16.73 -0.50
CA ILE A 15 1.33 16.62 0.84
C ILE A 15 2.70 17.31 0.87
N GLU A 16 3.60 16.98 -0.06
CA GLU A 16 4.94 17.59 -0.12
C GLU A 16 4.86 19.11 -0.30
N LYS A 17 4.01 19.57 -1.23
CA LYS A 17 3.82 21.01 -1.48
C LYS A 17 3.22 21.71 -0.26
N GLY A 18 2.22 21.13 0.37
CA GLY A 18 1.61 21.64 1.60
C GLY A 18 2.62 21.81 2.74
N LEU A 19 3.49 20.81 2.92
CA LEU A 19 4.61 20.89 3.87
C LEU A 19 5.58 22.02 3.56
N SER A 20 5.87 22.28 2.28
CA SER A 20 6.76 23.39 1.89
C SER A 20 6.14 24.79 2.12
N LEU A 21 4.82 24.88 2.21
CA LEU A 21 4.07 26.13 2.38
C LEU A 21 3.70 26.41 3.84
N LEU A 22 3.92 25.46 4.75
CA LEU A 22 3.66 25.62 6.17
C LEU A 22 4.53 26.76 6.75
N ASN A 23 3.89 27.70 7.43
CA ASN A 23 4.61 28.71 8.20
C ASN A 23 5.25 28.08 9.46
N GLN A 24 6.14 28.80 10.15
CA GLN A 24 6.97 28.29 11.26
C GLN A 24 6.20 27.67 12.43
N HIS A 25 4.92 27.98 12.61
CA HIS A 25 4.07 27.46 13.69
C HIS A 25 2.79 26.81 13.16
N GLY A 26 2.73 26.57 11.86
CA GLY A 26 1.53 26.11 11.19
C GLY A 26 1.29 24.63 11.47
N ARG A 27 0.02 24.24 11.35
CA ARG A 27 -0.43 22.86 11.37
C ARG A 27 -1.20 22.57 10.09
N MET A 28 -1.09 21.33 9.63
CA MET A 28 -1.76 20.85 8.43
C MET A 28 -2.30 19.46 8.68
N GLY A 29 -3.47 19.14 8.13
CA GLY A 29 -4.10 17.83 8.23
C GLY A 29 -4.55 17.34 6.86
N TYR A 30 -4.34 16.05 6.59
CA TYR A 30 -4.88 15.37 5.41
C TYR A 30 -5.66 14.13 5.81
N ILE A 31 -6.72 13.85 5.05
CA ILE A 31 -7.26 12.51 4.90
C ILE A 31 -6.72 11.99 3.57
N ALA A 32 -5.83 11.01 3.63
CA ALA A 32 -5.16 10.49 2.44
C ALA A 32 -4.76 9.02 2.62
N PRO A 33 -4.48 8.30 1.52
CA PRO A 33 -4.09 6.90 1.60
C PRO A 33 -2.87 6.67 2.50
N ASN A 34 -2.88 5.60 3.30
CA ASN A 34 -1.80 5.24 4.24
C ASN A 34 -0.60 4.56 3.55
N VAL A 35 -0.79 4.13 2.31
CA VAL A 35 0.10 3.20 1.61
C VAL A 35 1.44 3.80 1.22
N TRP A 36 1.56 5.13 1.21
CA TRP A 36 2.85 5.80 0.95
C TRP A 36 3.89 5.52 2.03
N LEU A 37 3.49 5.06 3.22
CA LEU A 37 4.41 4.58 4.25
C LEU A 37 5.15 3.31 3.83
N LYS A 38 4.63 2.52 2.88
CA LYS A 38 5.19 1.20 2.55
C LYS A 38 5.57 1.05 1.08
N ASN A 39 4.75 1.61 0.18
CA ASN A 39 4.90 1.37 -1.25
C ASN A 39 6.14 2.05 -1.82
N LYS A 40 6.75 1.45 -2.85
CA LYS A 40 7.95 1.99 -3.51
C LYS A 40 7.72 3.41 -4.03
N TYR A 41 6.55 3.71 -4.60
CA TYR A 41 6.23 5.05 -5.10
C TYR A 41 6.14 6.12 -4.01
N GLY A 42 5.99 5.73 -2.74
CA GLY A 42 5.99 6.64 -1.59
C GLY A 42 7.38 7.01 -1.08
N GLU A 43 8.46 6.42 -1.62
CA GLU A 43 9.84 6.64 -1.14
C GLU A 43 10.22 8.11 -1.11
N GLY A 44 9.92 8.85 -2.19
CA GLY A 44 10.23 10.28 -2.27
C GLY A 44 9.58 11.09 -1.15
N LEU A 45 8.32 10.79 -0.81
CA LEU A 45 7.62 11.45 0.29
C LEU A 45 8.18 11.00 1.66
N ARG A 46 8.49 9.71 1.83
CA ARG A 46 9.11 9.20 3.07
C ARG A 46 10.42 9.91 3.38
N ARG A 47 11.31 10.07 2.39
CA ARG A 47 12.57 10.81 2.56
C ARG A 47 12.33 12.25 2.98
N TYR A 48 11.42 12.94 2.30
CA TYR A 48 11.07 14.33 2.63
C TYR A 48 10.53 14.46 4.05
N VAL A 49 9.56 13.62 4.44
CA VAL A 49 8.93 13.65 5.76
C VAL A 49 9.94 13.26 6.85
N GLN A 50 10.82 12.29 6.61
CA GLN A 50 11.86 11.93 7.57
C GLN A 50 12.84 13.09 7.81
N ARG A 51 13.36 13.67 6.72
CA ARG A 51 14.36 14.74 6.78
C ARG A 51 13.81 15.98 7.49
N THR A 52 12.54 16.29 7.29
CA THR A 52 11.89 17.46 7.90
C THR A 52 11.31 17.14 9.28
N SER A 53 10.99 15.86 9.55
CA SER A 53 10.42 15.37 10.80
C SER A 53 9.15 16.11 11.24
N LEU A 54 8.29 16.45 10.27
CA LEU A 54 7.12 17.31 10.48
C LEU A 54 5.80 16.56 10.68
N LEU A 55 5.74 15.24 10.43
CA LEU A 55 4.56 14.46 10.79
C LEU A 55 4.51 14.38 12.33
N GLU A 56 3.40 14.83 12.93
CA GLU A 56 3.20 14.93 14.38
C GLU A 56 2.35 13.75 14.88
N ARG A 57 1.26 13.47 14.16
CA ARG A 57 0.28 12.44 14.55
C ARG A 57 -0.26 11.71 13.33
N TRP A 58 -0.58 10.45 13.54
CA TRP A 58 -1.10 9.56 12.51
C TRP A 58 -2.21 8.68 13.04
N VAL A 59 -3.34 8.60 12.34
CA VAL A 59 -4.41 7.64 12.62
C VAL A 59 -4.54 6.74 11.40
N ASP A 60 -4.29 5.45 11.58
CA ASP A 60 -4.34 4.45 10.52
C ASP A 60 -5.62 3.62 10.64
N PHE A 61 -6.53 3.72 9.68
CA PHE A 61 -7.74 2.90 9.67
C PHE A 61 -7.49 1.47 9.18
N LYS A 62 -6.25 1.12 8.82
CA LYS A 62 -5.90 -0.18 8.22
C LYS A 62 -6.87 -0.47 7.07
N GLY A 63 -7.48 -1.65 7.07
CA GLY A 63 -8.45 -2.08 6.06
C GLY A 63 -9.87 -1.58 6.28
N PHE A 64 -10.15 -0.82 7.36
CA PHE A 64 -11.48 -0.28 7.60
C PHE A 64 -11.85 0.73 6.51
N GLN A 65 -13.01 0.50 5.87
CA GLN A 65 -13.51 1.36 4.80
C GLN A 65 -14.27 2.53 5.42
N VAL A 66 -13.59 3.68 5.52
CA VAL A 66 -14.16 4.92 6.08
C VAL A 66 -15.20 5.53 5.14
N PHE A 67 -15.04 5.32 3.83
CA PHE A 67 -15.90 5.89 2.80
C PHE A 67 -16.56 4.75 2.01
N GLU A 68 -17.89 4.76 1.90
CA GLU A 68 -18.64 3.70 1.21
C GLU A 68 -18.31 3.61 -0.29
N GLU A 69 -18.07 4.77 -0.92
CA GLU A 69 -17.86 4.88 -2.37
C GLU A 69 -16.41 4.63 -2.80
N ALA A 70 -15.47 4.45 -1.86
CA ALA A 70 -14.04 4.35 -2.17
C ALA A 70 -13.36 3.20 -1.43
N THR A 71 -12.88 2.22 -2.18
CA THR A 71 -12.06 1.13 -1.62
C THR A 71 -10.62 1.59 -1.45
N THR A 72 -10.28 2.15 -0.29
CA THR A 72 -8.95 2.71 -0.02
C THR A 72 -8.52 2.55 1.43
N TYR A 73 -7.21 2.34 1.63
CA TYR A 73 -6.60 2.31 2.95
C TYR A 73 -6.38 3.73 3.46
N THR A 74 -7.25 4.22 4.33
CA THR A 74 -7.28 5.63 4.75
C THR A 74 -6.44 5.90 6.00
N ALA A 75 -5.81 7.07 6.06
CA ALA A 75 -5.24 7.61 7.29
C ALA A 75 -5.53 9.10 7.49
N LEU A 76 -5.64 9.50 8.76
CA LEU A 76 -5.55 10.92 9.16
C LEU A 76 -4.09 11.25 9.42
N GLN A 77 -3.58 12.27 8.73
CA GLN A 77 -2.16 12.61 8.69
C GLN A 77 -2.02 14.06 9.17
N PHE A 78 -1.44 14.25 10.36
CA PHE A 78 -1.32 15.57 10.99
C PHE A 78 0.14 15.99 11.06
N TYR A 79 0.41 17.18 10.53
CA TYR A 79 1.74 17.76 10.44
C TYR A 79 1.82 19.06 11.23
N HIS A 80 3.00 19.33 11.78
CA HIS A 80 3.31 20.54 12.52
C HIS A 80 4.68 21.05 12.08
N ALA A 81 4.80 22.35 11.82
CA ALA A 81 6.04 22.95 11.31
C ALA A 81 7.22 22.89 12.31
N VAL A 82 6.97 22.50 13.55
CA VAL A 82 8.01 22.23 14.54
C VAL A 82 8.40 20.76 14.45
N SER A 83 9.64 20.52 14.02
CA SER A 83 10.22 19.17 13.91
C SER A 83 10.28 18.48 15.27
N ALA A 84 9.98 17.18 15.30
CA ALA A 84 10.13 16.34 16.47
C ALA A 84 10.84 15.02 16.11
N ARG A 85 11.66 14.48 17.03
CA ARG A 85 12.32 13.17 16.81
C ARG A 85 11.33 12.03 16.58
N GLN A 86 10.10 12.19 17.07
CA GLN A 86 9.11 11.14 17.10
C GLN A 86 7.74 11.68 16.70
N PHE A 87 6.93 10.82 16.08
CA PHE A 87 5.51 11.07 15.89
C PHE A 87 4.68 9.98 16.59
N ARG A 88 3.47 10.33 16.99
CA ARG A 88 2.55 9.39 17.62
C ARG A 88 1.61 8.80 16.58
N TYR A 89 1.24 7.54 16.74
CA TYR A 89 0.25 6.93 15.88
C TYR A 89 -0.79 6.13 16.66
N TYR A 90 -1.94 5.92 16.04
CA TYR A 90 -3.01 5.06 16.52
C TYR A 90 -3.53 4.20 15.38
N LEU A 91 -3.80 2.93 15.66
CA LEU A 91 -4.32 1.96 14.69
C LEU A 91 -5.80 1.74 15.00
N ALA A 92 -6.68 2.30 14.18
CA ALA A 92 -8.13 2.23 14.30
C ALA A 92 -8.68 1.13 13.38
N GLU A 93 -8.31 -0.13 13.65
CA GLU A 93 -8.61 -1.26 12.74
C GLU A 93 -10.11 -1.50 12.54
N GLU A 94 -10.93 -1.11 13.52
CA GLU A 94 -12.39 -1.19 13.49
C GLU A 94 -13.05 0.18 13.22
N GLY A 95 -12.26 1.21 12.90
CA GLY A 95 -12.78 2.57 12.72
C GLY A 95 -13.04 3.34 14.01
N ASP A 96 -12.94 2.71 15.18
CA ASP A 96 -13.22 3.37 16.47
C ASP A 96 -12.08 4.29 16.93
N LEU A 97 -12.45 5.56 17.13
CA LEU A 97 -11.57 6.63 17.63
C LEU A 97 -11.83 6.97 19.10
N ALA A 98 -12.86 6.43 19.74
CA ALA A 98 -13.17 6.72 21.14
C ALA A 98 -12.01 6.39 22.12
N PRO A 99 -11.22 5.32 21.91
CA PRO A 99 -10.07 5.00 22.77
C PRO A 99 -8.85 5.90 22.53
N LEU A 100 -8.87 6.74 21.49
CA LEU A 100 -7.72 7.54 21.10
C LEU A 100 -7.38 8.57 22.19
N ASN A 101 -6.26 8.37 22.87
CA ASN A 101 -5.72 9.33 23.82
C ASN A 101 -4.23 9.60 23.57
N TRP A 102 -3.90 10.75 22.99
CA TRP A 102 -2.52 11.13 22.69
C TRP A 102 -1.60 11.25 23.92
N LYS A 103 -2.16 11.39 25.13
CA LYS A 103 -1.38 11.48 26.38
C LYS A 103 -0.97 10.11 26.92
N SER A 104 -1.77 9.07 26.66
CA SER A 104 -1.53 7.69 27.14
C SER A 104 -1.24 6.69 26.03
N ALA A 105 -1.39 7.07 24.77
CA ALA A 105 -1.06 6.23 23.63
C ALA A 105 0.45 5.99 23.57
N ASN A 106 0.84 4.74 23.83
CA ASN A 106 2.22 4.25 23.85
C ASN A 106 2.82 4.02 22.45
N SER A 107 2.03 4.25 21.40
CA SER A 107 2.44 4.01 20.02
C SER A 107 3.19 5.21 19.46
N VAL A 108 4.51 5.07 19.41
CA VAL A 108 5.45 6.09 18.97
C VAL A 108 6.34 5.53 17.87
N PHE A 109 6.57 6.33 16.84
CA PHE A 109 7.53 6.06 15.79
C PHE A 109 8.70 7.03 15.91
N ASP A 110 9.93 6.51 15.88
CA ASP A 110 11.16 7.29 15.94
C ASP A 110 11.73 7.43 14.52
N TYR A 111 11.87 8.67 14.04
CA TYR A 111 12.44 8.93 12.72
C TYR A 111 13.88 8.44 12.59
N GLY A 112 14.63 8.37 13.69
CA GLY A 112 16.00 7.87 13.70
C GLY A 112 16.11 6.34 13.70
N ALA A 113 15.01 5.61 13.84
CA ALA A 113 14.99 4.15 13.81
C ALA A 113 14.67 3.58 12.42
N ALA A 114 14.35 4.43 11.44
CA ALA A 114 13.99 4.02 10.09
C ALA A 114 15.07 4.43 9.09
N GLU A 115 15.39 3.56 8.14
CA GLU A 115 16.20 3.97 6.99
C GLU A 115 15.33 4.74 5.98
N PRO A 116 15.85 5.77 5.29
CA PRO A 116 15.03 6.61 4.41
C PRO A 116 14.37 5.91 3.22
N ARG A 117 14.90 4.76 2.82
CA ARG A 117 14.33 3.95 1.72
C ARG A 117 13.31 2.93 2.21
N ASP A 118 13.36 2.59 3.49
CA ASP A 118 12.57 1.51 4.05
C ASP A 118 11.09 1.87 4.19
N ALA A 119 10.27 0.82 4.17
CA ALA A 119 8.88 0.93 4.53
C ALA A 119 8.75 1.23 6.03
N TRP A 120 7.89 2.18 6.37
CA TRP A 120 7.55 2.51 7.75
C TRP A 120 6.47 1.55 8.24
N HIS A 121 6.89 0.62 9.08
CA HIS A 121 5.99 -0.33 9.72
C HIS A 121 5.48 0.23 11.05
N LEU A 122 4.24 0.75 11.02
CA LEU A 122 3.51 1.16 12.21
C LEU A 122 2.93 -0.08 12.91
N THR A 123 3.70 -0.60 13.86
CA THR A 123 3.39 -1.77 14.68
C THR A 123 4.01 -1.60 16.07
N GLU A 124 3.64 -2.43 17.03
CA GLU A 124 4.18 -2.38 18.38
C GLU A 124 5.72 -2.55 18.42
N PRO A 125 6.42 -2.02 19.45
CA PRO A 125 7.88 -2.09 19.52
C PRO A 125 8.46 -3.49 19.36
N ASN A 126 7.84 -4.52 19.96
CA ASN A 126 8.31 -5.91 19.87
C ASN A 126 8.20 -6.47 18.44
N ALA A 127 7.07 -6.23 17.77
CA ALA A 127 6.86 -6.63 16.39
C ALA A 127 7.81 -5.89 15.44
N ARG A 128 8.08 -4.60 15.69
CA ARG A 128 9.06 -3.82 14.92
C ARG A 128 10.47 -4.36 15.09
N HIS A 129 10.86 -4.72 16.31
CA HIS A 129 12.17 -5.31 16.59
C HIS A 129 12.34 -6.69 15.92
N LEU A 130 11.30 -7.53 15.94
CA LEU A 130 11.30 -8.79 15.21
C LEU A 130 11.42 -8.55 13.70
N LEU A 131 10.63 -7.63 13.16
CA LEU A 131 10.64 -7.32 11.73
C LEU A 131 11.99 -6.76 11.27
N SER A 132 12.61 -5.87 12.05
CA SER A 132 13.93 -5.34 11.70
C SER A 132 14.97 -6.45 11.67
N ARG A 133 14.93 -7.40 12.61
CA ARG A 133 15.79 -8.59 12.60
C ARG A 133 15.55 -9.44 11.36
N LEU A 134 14.30 -9.66 10.95
CA LEU A 134 14.00 -10.46 9.76
C LEU A 134 14.44 -9.79 8.46
N LEU A 135 14.26 -8.47 8.34
CA LEU A 135 14.60 -7.72 7.14
C LEU A 135 16.12 -7.50 6.98
N HIS A 136 16.85 -7.40 8.09
CA HIS A 136 18.29 -7.12 8.09
C HIS A 136 19.16 -8.34 8.43
N ALA A 137 18.56 -9.49 8.77
CA ALA A 137 19.31 -10.73 8.88
C ALA A 137 19.80 -11.16 7.49
N HIS A 138 21.11 -11.21 7.32
CA HIS A 138 21.75 -11.59 6.05
C HIS A 138 21.72 -13.11 5.79
N ASP A 139 21.29 -13.92 6.77
CA ASP A 139 21.50 -15.37 6.77
C ASP A 139 20.37 -16.19 6.11
N HIS A 140 19.28 -15.55 5.68
CA HIS A 140 18.09 -16.27 5.18
C HIS A 140 17.92 -16.25 3.66
N GLY A 141 18.74 -15.50 2.92
CA GLY A 141 18.51 -15.24 1.50
C GLY A 141 17.13 -14.59 1.25
N THR A 142 16.82 -14.34 -0.01
CA THR A 142 15.56 -13.78 -0.47
C THR A 142 14.91 -14.73 -1.48
N ILE A 143 13.61 -14.59 -1.73
CA ILE A 143 12.94 -15.34 -2.81
C ILE A 143 13.62 -15.05 -4.17
N ALA A 144 14.18 -13.85 -4.34
CA ALA A 144 14.93 -13.49 -5.54
C ALA A 144 16.21 -14.33 -5.68
N ASP A 145 16.83 -14.77 -4.59
CA ASP A 145 18.00 -15.66 -4.64
C ASP A 145 17.61 -17.10 -5.01
N LEU A 146 16.34 -17.47 -4.83
CA LEU A 146 15.80 -18.81 -5.08
C LEU A 146 15.01 -18.91 -6.40
N SER A 147 14.89 -17.82 -7.16
CA SER A 147 14.08 -17.79 -8.37
C SER A 147 14.81 -17.10 -9.53
N GLU A 148 14.61 -17.62 -10.74
CA GLU A 148 15.10 -16.96 -11.97
C GLU A 148 14.28 -15.71 -12.32
N GLY A 149 13.11 -15.57 -11.70
CA GLY A 149 12.23 -14.41 -11.84
C GLY A 149 10.90 -14.61 -11.12
N ILE A 150 10.27 -13.51 -10.75
CA ILE A 150 8.90 -13.46 -10.25
C ILE A 150 8.05 -12.83 -11.35
N PHE A 151 7.10 -13.59 -11.88
CA PHE A 151 6.25 -13.15 -12.98
C PHE A 151 4.82 -12.93 -12.49
N VAL A 152 4.14 -11.98 -13.11
CA VAL A 152 2.69 -11.85 -12.97
C VAL A 152 1.99 -12.91 -13.83
N GLY A 153 0.75 -13.25 -13.48
CA GLY A 153 -0.10 -14.10 -14.31
C GLY A 153 -0.42 -13.46 -15.67
N ILE A 154 -1.12 -14.21 -16.52
CA ILE A 154 -1.48 -13.76 -17.88
C ILE A 154 -2.36 -12.49 -17.79
N GLN A 155 -1.94 -11.43 -18.48
CA GLN A 155 -2.66 -10.16 -18.58
C GLN A 155 -3.24 -10.02 -19.99
N THR A 156 -4.46 -10.51 -20.19
CA THR A 156 -5.06 -10.57 -21.53
C THR A 156 -5.63 -9.23 -22.02
N SER A 157 -5.94 -8.32 -21.09
CA SER A 157 -6.65 -7.05 -21.34
C SER A 157 -7.97 -7.17 -22.12
N LYS A 158 -8.46 -8.40 -22.32
CA LYS A 158 -9.68 -8.77 -23.07
C LYS A 158 -10.23 -10.08 -22.53
N ASN A 159 -10.57 -10.10 -21.24
CA ASN A 159 -11.08 -11.27 -20.56
C ASN A 159 -12.26 -11.90 -21.30
N ASP A 160 -13.17 -11.10 -21.86
CA ASP A 160 -14.37 -11.59 -22.58
C ASP A 160 -14.05 -12.40 -23.85
N VAL A 161 -12.82 -12.30 -24.36
CA VAL A 161 -12.35 -13.04 -25.54
C VAL A 161 -11.59 -14.30 -25.15
N TYR A 162 -10.77 -14.23 -24.09
CA TYR A 162 -9.82 -15.28 -23.73
C TYR A 162 -10.27 -16.13 -22.53
N HIS A 163 -11.25 -15.68 -21.76
CA HIS A 163 -11.78 -16.38 -20.60
C HIS A 163 -13.20 -16.84 -20.92
N PHE A 164 -13.39 -18.14 -21.07
CA PHE A 164 -14.66 -18.74 -21.42
C PHE A 164 -14.84 -20.07 -20.70
N GLU A 165 -16.09 -20.48 -20.56
CA GLU A 165 -16.45 -21.79 -20.06
C GLU A 165 -16.66 -22.75 -21.24
N THR A 166 -16.14 -23.96 -21.12
CA THR A 166 -16.35 -25.03 -22.10
C THR A 166 -17.59 -25.83 -21.72
N ASP A 167 -18.31 -26.35 -22.72
CA ASP A 167 -19.33 -27.36 -22.45
C ASP A 167 -18.70 -28.68 -21.95
N SER A 168 -19.53 -29.62 -21.50
CA SER A 168 -19.10 -30.92 -20.98
C SER A 168 -18.32 -31.78 -21.98
N SER A 169 -18.33 -31.42 -23.26
CA SER A 169 -17.57 -32.09 -24.33
C SER A 169 -16.23 -31.43 -24.65
N GLY A 170 -15.94 -30.25 -24.08
CA GLY A 170 -14.72 -29.49 -24.33
C GLY A 170 -14.59 -28.92 -25.76
N SER A 171 -15.60 -29.10 -26.62
CA SER A 171 -15.52 -28.84 -28.06
C SER A 171 -16.17 -27.52 -28.48
N PHE A 172 -16.97 -26.91 -27.59
CA PHE A 172 -17.60 -25.62 -27.85
C PHE A 172 -17.42 -24.67 -26.68
N ILE A 173 -17.25 -23.41 -27.03
CA ILE A 173 -17.26 -22.30 -26.07
C ILE A 173 -18.43 -21.38 -26.38
N THR A 174 -18.97 -20.76 -25.34
CA THR A 174 -19.99 -19.71 -25.49
C THR A 174 -19.31 -18.37 -25.24
N ILE A 175 -19.18 -17.55 -26.29
CA ILE A 175 -18.78 -16.15 -26.15
C ILE A 175 -20.03 -15.40 -25.71
N THR A 176 -19.98 -14.70 -24.58
CA THR A 176 -21.16 -14.08 -23.95
C THR A 176 -21.61 -12.80 -24.64
N GLU A 177 -20.71 -12.03 -25.27
CA GLU A 177 -21.03 -10.74 -25.88
C GLU A 177 -20.32 -10.48 -27.23
N PRO A 178 -21.04 -10.51 -28.37
CA PRO A 178 -22.41 -10.99 -28.54
C PRO A 178 -22.50 -12.51 -28.33
N ALA A 179 -23.60 -12.97 -27.73
CA ALA A 179 -23.85 -14.39 -27.44
C ALA A 179 -23.71 -15.25 -28.71
N ARG A 180 -22.57 -15.93 -28.86
CA ARG A 180 -22.27 -16.79 -30.01
C ARG A 180 -21.58 -18.06 -29.56
N ARG A 181 -22.12 -19.21 -29.98
CA ARG A 181 -21.45 -20.50 -29.82
C ARG A 181 -20.43 -20.65 -30.95
N VAL A 182 -19.18 -20.83 -30.57
CA VAL A 182 -18.07 -20.98 -31.52
C VAL A 182 -17.39 -22.32 -31.23
N ALA A 183 -17.20 -23.11 -32.29
CA ALA A 183 -16.34 -24.28 -32.21
C ALA A 183 -14.89 -23.79 -32.18
N LEU A 184 -14.16 -24.17 -31.13
CA LEU A 184 -12.72 -23.95 -31.05
C LEU A 184 -12.02 -25.30 -31.12
N ASP A 185 -10.79 -25.25 -31.61
CA ASP A 185 -9.90 -26.40 -31.57
C ASP A 185 -9.57 -26.73 -30.10
N PRO A 186 -9.93 -27.94 -29.59
CA PRO A 186 -9.61 -28.33 -28.22
C PRO A 186 -8.12 -28.28 -27.90
N GLU A 187 -7.23 -28.41 -28.91
CA GLU A 187 -5.78 -28.32 -28.71
C GLU A 187 -5.31 -26.91 -28.35
N LEU A 188 -6.11 -25.87 -28.66
CA LEU A 188 -5.83 -24.46 -28.35
C LEU A 188 -6.41 -24.02 -27.00
N ILE A 189 -7.13 -24.90 -26.30
CA ILE A 189 -7.78 -24.59 -25.03
C ILE A 189 -6.90 -25.07 -23.87
N HIS A 190 -6.58 -24.16 -22.95
CA HIS A 190 -5.79 -24.47 -21.77
C HIS A 190 -6.55 -24.10 -20.49
N PRO A 191 -6.42 -24.88 -19.40
CA PRO A 191 -6.99 -24.52 -18.11
C PRO A 191 -6.46 -23.16 -17.64
N LEU A 192 -7.38 -22.30 -17.21
CA LEU A 192 -7.07 -21.00 -16.62
C LEU A 192 -7.43 -21.03 -15.14
N VAL A 193 -6.46 -20.69 -14.30
CA VAL A 193 -6.65 -20.52 -12.85
C VAL A 193 -6.69 -19.02 -12.56
N LYS A 194 -7.77 -18.52 -11.96
CA LYS A 194 -7.89 -17.09 -11.59
C LYS A 194 -7.46 -16.90 -10.13
N GLY A 195 -7.17 -15.66 -9.75
CA GLY A 195 -6.76 -15.30 -8.39
C GLY A 195 -7.67 -15.85 -7.27
N PRO A 196 -9.02 -15.82 -7.40
CA PRO A 196 -9.91 -16.42 -6.41
C PRO A 196 -9.90 -17.96 -6.32
N ASP A 197 -9.30 -18.64 -7.31
CA ASP A 197 -9.28 -20.10 -7.42
C ASP A 197 -8.01 -20.72 -6.79
N VAL A 198 -7.09 -19.88 -6.27
CA VAL A 198 -5.81 -20.24 -5.61
C VAL A 198 -5.87 -19.87 -4.14
#